data_AF-A0A935Q1M5-F1
#
_entry.id   AF-A0A935Q1M5-F1
#
_cell.length_a   1.000
_cell.length_b   1.000
_cell.length_c   1.000
_cell.angle_alpha   90.00
_cell.angle_beta   90.00
_cell.angle_gamma   90.00
#
_symmetry.space_group_name_H-M   'P 1'
#
loop_
_entity.id
_entity.type
_entity.pdbx_description
1 polymer ?
#
loop_
_entity_poly.entity_id
_entity_poly.type
_entity_poly.pdbx_seq_one_letter_code
_entity_poly.pdbx_strand_id
1 'polypeptide(L)'
;MSRRLADPPYLAFPLRIARPVEAPAGDLRHWPRLASRGQHIRGQIEQILFTVPGERVFRPEFGAGLRTLLFEPNASPLWQVTQRRLAAALGEALTGEVDPRSLEIEVSGVDAQLVVRIAYTLAAIGRREELVLTGGNS
;
A
#
# COMPACT_ATOMS: atom_id res chain seq x y z
N MET A 1 -12.79 5.13 28.54
CA MET A 1 -13.83 4.35 27.81
C MET A 1 -13.12 3.47 26.80
N SER A 2 -13.21 2.14 26.93
CA SER A 2 -12.54 1.21 26.03
C SER A 2 -13.27 1.21 24.68
N ARG A 3 -12.71 1.90 23.69
CA ARG A 3 -13.23 1.92 22.31
C ARG A 3 -13.05 0.50 21.78
N ARG A 4 -14.13 -0.30 21.69
CA ARG A 4 -14.07 -1.58 20.97
C ARG A 4 -13.57 -1.26 19.57
N LEU A 5 -12.39 -1.78 19.24
CA LEU A 5 -11.85 -1.74 17.89
C LEU A 5 -12.76 -2.66 17.05
N ALA A 6 -13.60 -2.08 16.22
CA ALA A 6 -14.37 -2.86 15.26
C ALA A 6 -13.37 -3.46 14.25
N ASP A 7 -13.28 -4.77 14.13
CA ASP A 7 -12.44 -5.45 13.13
C ASP A 7 -13.35 -6.03 12.04
N PRO A 8 -13.86 -5.21 11.10
CA PRO A 8 -14.71 -5.70 10.03
C PRO A 8 -13.90 -6.62 9.09
N PRO A 9 -14.55 -7.57 8.41
CA PRO A 9 -13.87 -8.36 7.40
C PRO A 9 -13.44 -7.47 6.22
N TYR A 10 -12.14 -7.39 5.96
CA TYR A 10 -11.59 -6.65 4.80
C TYR A 10 -11.41 -7.58 3.61
N LEU A 11 -11.59 -7.07 2.39
CA LEU A 11 -11.16 -7.78 1.18
C LEU A 11 -9.64 -7.72 1.05
N ALA A 12 -9.03 -8.85 0.67
CA ALA A 12 -7.60 -8.91 0.41
C ALA A 12 -7.21 -8.16 -0.87
N PHE A 13 -6.00 -7.61 -0.86
CA PHE A 13 -5.32 -7.13 -2.06
C PHE A 13 -4.13 -8.06 -2.38
N PRO A 14 -3.93 -8.48 -3.64
CA PRO A 14 -4.83 -8.28 -4.79
C PRO A 14 -6.17 -9.02 -4.62
N LEU A 15 -7.24 -8.47 -5.21
CA LEU A 15 -8.58 -9.04 -5.15
C LEU A 15 -8.62 -10.41 -5.84
N ARG A 16 -9.07 -11.44 -5.11
CA ARG A 16 -9.30 -12.80 -5.63
C ARG A 16 -10.73 -13.22 -5.32
N ILE A 17 -11.55 -13.33 -6.36
CA ILE A 17 -12.95 -13.76 -6.29
C ILE A 17 -13.08 -15.23 -6.72
N ALA A 18 -12.28 -15.67 -7.68
CA ALA A 18 -12.36 -17.02 -8.22
C ALA A 18 -11.68 -18.06 -7.31
N ARG A 19 -12.33 -19.21 -7.21
CA ARG A 19 -11.75 -20.43 -6.64
C ARG A 19 -10.55 -20.88 -7.49
N PRO A 20 -9.38 -21.21 -6.90
CA PRO A 20 -8.28 -21.83 -7.63
C PRO A 20 -8.73 -23.13 -8.31
N VAL A 21 -8.23 -23.41 -9.51
CA VAL A 21 -8.63 -24.58 -10.29
C VAL A 21 -8.28 -25.89 -9.56
N GLU A 22 -7.22 -25.85 -8.74
CA GLU A 22 -6.67 -26.97 -7.98
C GLU A 22 -7.45 -27.22 -6.67
N ALA A 23 -8.37 -26.34 -6.27
CA ALA A 23 -9.09 -26.47 -5.02
C ALA A 23 -10.12 -27.63 -5.07
N PRO A 24 -10.29 -28.41 -3.99
CA PRO A 24 -11.29 -29.48 -3.92
C PRO A 24 -12.71 -28.97 -4.22
N ALA A 25 -13.50 -29.78 -4.95
CA ALA A 25 -14.90 -29.47 -5.23
C ALA A 25 -15.68 -29.33 -3.91
N GLY A 26 -16.29 -28.16 -3.67
CA GLY A 26 -17.21 -27.93 -2.54
C GLY A 26 -16.73 -26.98 -1.44
N ASP A 27 -15.46 -26.55 -1.41
CA ASP A 27 -14.98 -25.68 -0.33
C ASP A 27 -15.24 -24.18 -0.57
N LEU A 28 -16.49 -23.72 -0.67
CA LEU A 28 -16.81 -22.33 -1.00
C LEU A 28 -16.47 -21.28 0.10
N ARG A 29 -15.80 -21.68 1.19
CA ARG A 29 -15.67 -20.87 2.42
C ARG A 29 -14.54 -19.83 2.40
N HIS A 30 -13.58 -19.97 1.49
CA HIS A 30 -12.34 -19.17 1.51
C HIS A 30 -12.34 -18.02 0.49
N TRP A 31 -13.46 -17.77 -0.20
CA TRP A 31 -13.60 -16.71 -1.19
C TRP A 31 -14.82 -15.81 -0.93
N PRO A 32 -14.71 -14.49 -1.20
CA PRO A 32 -13.49 -13.80 -1.62
C PRO A 32 -12.43 -13.85 -0.52
N ARG A 33 -11.14 -13.81 -0.91
CA ARG A 33 -10.08 -13.82 0.11
C ARG A 33 -10.23 -12.60 1.00
N LEU A 34 -10.34 -12.84 2.31
CA LEU A 34 -10.36 -11.78 3.31
C LEU A 34 -8.94 -11.46 3.79
N ALA A 35 -8.81 -10.28 4.37
CA ALA A 35 -7.59 -9.77 4.99
C ALA A 35 -7.87 -9.38 6.43
N SER A 36 -6.88 -9.61 7.30
CA SER A 36 -6.83 -8.93 8.58
C SER A 36 -6.64 -7.42 8.38
N ARG A 37 -6.92 -6.61 9.40
CA ARG A 37 -6.69 -5.16 9.33
C ARG A 37 -5.26 -4.79 8.90
N GLY A 38 -4.23 -5.45 9.43
CA GLY A 38 -2.83 -5.20 9.03
C GLY A 38 -2.58 -5.54 7.56
N GLN A 39 -3.14 -6.65 7.07
CA GLN A 39 -3.08 -7.01 5.65
C GLN A 39 -3.86 -6.01 4.76
N HIS A 40 -4.98 -5.48 5.26
CA HIS A 40 -5.74 -4.44 4.57
C HIS A 40 -4.93 -3.15 4.42
N ILE A 41 -4.30 -2.69 5.51
CA ILE A 41 -3.42 -1.50 5.51
C ILE A 41 -2.27 -1.67 4.52
N ARG A 42 -1.59 -2.83 4.54
CA ARG A 42 -0.55 -3.15 3.55
C ARG A 42 -1.10 -3.10 2.12
N GLY A 43 -2.29 -3.64 1.89
CA GLY A 43 -2.97 -3.57 0.60
C GLY A 43 -3.30 -2.14 0.15
N GLN A 44 -3.72 -1.26 1.07
CA GLN A 44 -3.94 0.16 0.77
C GLN A 44 -2.64 0.86 0.35
N ILE A 45 -1.53 0.57 1.06
CA ILE A 45 -0.20 1.09 0.71
C ILE A 45 0.20 0.64 -0.70
N GLU A 46 0.10 -0.65 -1.00
CA GLU A 46 0.44 -1.19 -2.32
C GLU A 46 -0.40 -0.58 -3.44
N GLN A 47 -1.71 -0.39 -3.22
CA GLN A 47 -2.57 0.29 -4.19
C GLN A 47 -2.08 1.71 -4.48
N ILE A 48 -1.68 2.46 -3.47
CA ILE A 48 -1.19 3.84 -3.66
C ILE A 48 0.12 3.85 -4.44
N LEU A 49 1.04 2.95 -4.11
CA LEU A 49 2.36 2.88 -4.75
C LEU A 49 2.25 2.57 -6.24
N PHE A 50 1.34 1.66 -6.62
CA PHE A 50 1.25 1.15 -7.99
C PHE A 50 0.18 1.81 -8.86
N THR A 51 -0.64 2.71 -8.31
CA THR A 51 -1.60 3.49 -9.10
C THR A 51 -0.98 4.81 -9.54
N VAL A 52 -1.11 5.16 -10.82
CA VAL A 52 -0.68 6.46 -11.35
C VAL A 52 -1.78 7.49 -11.12
N PRO A 53 -1.47 8.72 -10.67
CA PRO A 53 -2.47 9.80 -10.60
C PRO A 53 -3.22 9.97 -11.92
N GLY A 54 -4.53 10.12 -11.85
CA GLY A 54 -5.45 10.16 -13.00
C GLY A 54 -6.03 8.81 -13.40
N GLU A 55 -5.48 7.68 -12.96
CA GLU A 55 -6.00 6.33 -13.27
C GLU A 55 -7.39 6.10 -12.66
N ARG A 56 -7.63 6.63 -11.45
CA ARG A 56 -8.94 6.55 -10.78
C ARG A 56 -9.80 7.76 -11.14
N VAL A 57 -10.77 7.55 -12.03
CA VAL A 57 -11.68 8.59 -12.56
C VAL A 57 -12.30 9.49 -11.48
N PHE A 58 -12.83 8.89 -10.40
CA PHE A 58 -13.48 9.64 -9.31
C PHE A 58 -12.53 10.07 -8.18
N ARG A 59 -11.24 9.76 -8.30
CA ARG A 59 -10.18 10.08 -7.33
C ARG A 59 -8.88 10.37 -8.09
N PRO A 60 -8.83 11.42 -8.93
CA PRO A 60 -7.68 11.66 -9.83
C PRO A 60 -6.37 11.88 -9.07
N GLU A 61 -6.43 12.44 -7.87
CA GLU A 61 -5.25 12.65 -7.02
C GLU A 61 -4.74 11.37 -6.32
N PHE A 62 -5.46 10.24 -6.42
CA PHE A 62 -5.06 8.99 -5.78
C PHE A 62 -3.87 8.36 -6.49
N GLY A 63 -2.91 7.90 -5.69
CA GLY A 63 -1.74 7.16 -6.15
C GLY A 63 -0.48 8.01 -6.17
N ALA A 64 0.66 7.34 -6.28
CA ALA A 64 1.98 7.98 -6.38
C ALA A 64 2.68 7.67 -7.71
N GLY A 65 2.27 6.60 -8.40
CA GLY A 65 2.83 6.21 -9.69
C GLY A 65 4.31 5.87 -9.64
N LEU A 66 4.80 5.18 -8.59
CA LEU A 66 6.24 4.97 -8.37
C LEU A 66 6.98 4.30 -9.53
N ARG A 67 6.26 3.53 -10.35
CA ARG A 67 6.81 2.89 -11.55
C ARG A 67 7.39 3.88 -12.55
N THR A 68 6.93 5.14 -12.55
CA THR A 68 7.49 6.19 -13.41
C THR A 68 8.93 6.54 -13.03
N LEU A 69 9.35 6.27 -11.79
CA LEU A 69 10.70 6.60 -11.31
C LEU A 69 11.77 5.60 -11.74
N LEU A 70 11.42 4.39 -12.18
CA LEU A 70 12.39 3.30 -12.46
C LEU A 70 13.43 3.64 -13.53
N PHE A 71 13.12 4.58 -14.42
CA PHE A 71 14.00 5.01 -15.51
C PHE A 71 14.30 6.51 -15.45
N GLU A 72 13.90 7.17 -14.37
CA GLU A 72 14.14 8.60 -14.19
C GLU A 72 15.50 8.82 -13.53
N PRO A 73 16.28 9.81 -14.01
CA PRO A 73 17.50 10.20 -13.33
C PRO A 73 17.25 10.47 -11.85
N ASN A 74 18.09 9.92 -10.98
CA ASN A 74 18.03 10.17 -9.55
C ASN A 74 18.02 11.69 -9.28
N ALA A 75 17.22 12.11 -8.30
CA ALA A 75 17.04 13.52 -7.92
C ALA A 75 16.41 14.44 -8.99
N SER A 76 15.74 13.89 -10.02
CA SER A 76 14.95 14.71 -10.95
C SER A 76 13.79 15.43 -10.23
N PRO A 77 13.23 16.52 -10.79
CA PRO A 77 12.03 17.16 -10.23
C PRO A 77 10.85 16.19 -10.05
N LEU A 78 10.75 15.17 -10.91
CA LEU A 78 9.70 14.15 -10.83
C LEU A 78 9.86 13.26 -9.58
N TRP A 79 11.08 12.95 -9.14
CA TRP A 79 11.33 12.27 -7.87
C TRP A 79 10.74 13.05 -6.69
N GLN A 80 11.03 14.34 -6.62
CA GLN A 80 10.55 15.22 -5.53
C GLN A 80 9.02 15.33 -5.52
N VAL A 81 8.40 15.46 -6.70
CA VAL A 81 6.93 15.48 -6.83
C VAL A 81 6.33 14.14 -6.40
N THR A 82 6.92 13.02 -6.82
CA THR A 82 6.42 11.67 -6.50
C THR A 82 6.52 11.36 -5.02
N GLN A 83 7.64 11.70 -4.37
CA GLN A 83 7.78 11.54 -2.91
C GLN A 83 6.76 12.36 -2.13
N ARG A 84 6.52 13.63 -2.52
CA ARG A 84 5.49 14.47 -1.90
C ARG A 84 4.08 13.90 -2.09
N ARG A 85 3.76 13.42 -3.29
CA ARG A 85 2.47 12.76 -3.59
C ARG A 85 2.29 11.50 -2.76
N LEU A 86 3.33 10.67 -2.66
CA LEU A 86 3.30 9.46 -1.85
C LEU A 86 3.01 9.78 -0.38
N ALA A 87 3.73 10.74 0.20
CA ALA A 87 3.52 11.15 1.59
C ALA A 87 2.10 11.67 1.84
N ALA A 88 1.57 12.52 0.95
CA ALA A 88 0.22 13.04 1.04
C ALA A 88 -0.84 11.93 0.91
N ALA A 89 -0.71 11.05 -0.08
CA ALA A 89 -1.65 9.97 -0.33
C ALA A 89 -1.67 8.93 0.81
N LEU A 90 -0.51 8.56 1.35
CA LEU A 90 -0.44 7.66 2.52
C LEU A 90 -1.01 8.32 3.78
N GLY A 91 -0.69 9.60 4.01
CA GLY A 91 -1.23 10.35 5.16
C GLY A 91 -2.76 10.41 5.14
N GLU A 92 -3.36 10.70 3.99
CA GLU A 92 -4.81 10.68 3.83
C GLU A 92 -5.39 9.28 4.01
N ALA A 93 -4.87 8.29 3.27
CA ALA A 93 -5.46 6.95 3.21
C ALA A 93 -5.34 6.16 4.51
N LEU A 94 -4.31 6.42 5.33
CA LEU A 94 -4.04 5.71 6.58
C LEU A 94 -4.56 6.46 7.81
N THR A 95 -5.29 7.56 7.63
CA THR A 95 -5.88 8.33 8.73
C THR A 95 -6.77 7.44 9.61
N GLY A 96 -6.43 7.35 10.90
CA GLY A 96 -7.16 6.55 11.89
C GLY A 96 -6.73 5.08 11.97
N GLU A 97 -5.99 4.58 10.99
CA GLU A 97 -5.42 3.22 11.00
C GLU A 97 -3.97 3.20 11.53
N VAL A 98 -3.21 4.25 11.23
CA VAL A 98 -1.80 4.42 11.58
C VAL A 98 -1.61 5.70 12.40
N ASP A 99 -0.66 5.70 13.35
CA ASP A 99 -0.19 6.93 14.00
C ASP A 99 0.55 7.80 12.97
N PRO A 100 0.04 8.99 12.60
CA PRO A 100 0.65 9.83 11.58
C PRO A 100 2.08 10.25 11.91
N ARG A 101 2.44 10.32 13.20
CA ARG A 101 3.80 10.71 13.63
C ARG A 101 4.83 9.59 13.45
N SER A 102 4.36 8.37 13.24
CA SER A 102 5.21 7.19 13.06
C SER A 102 5.46 6.83 11.60
N LEU A 103 4.79 7.51 10.66
CA LEU A 103 4.87 7.19 9.24
C LEU A 103 6.20 7.67 8.66
N GLU A 104 7.09 6.72 8.42
CA GLU A 104 8.39 6.91 7.79
C GLU A 104 8.36 6.35 6.38
N ILE A 105 8.80 7.14 5.40
CA ILE A 105 8.79 6.77 3.99
C ILE A 105 10.18 7.07 3.43
N GLU A 106 10.84 6.05 2.90
CA GLU A 106 12.10 6.17 2.18
C GLU A 106 11.93 5.59 0.79
N VAL A 107 12.36 6.35 -0.21
CA VAL A 107 12.37 5.94 -1.61
C VAL A 107 13.76 6.19 -2.15
N SER A 108 14.45 5.14 -2.59
CA SER A 108 15.78 5.20 -3.17
C SER A 108 15.84 4.47 -4.50
N GLY A 109 16.69 4.93 -5.41
CA GLY A 109 16.91 4.31 -6.71
C GLY A 109 18.39 4.22 -7.02
N VAL A 110 18.82 3.08 -7.55
CA VAL A 110 20.17 2.86 -8.09
C VAL A 110 20.03 2.07 -9.38
N ASP A 111 20.63 2.57 -10.46
CA ASP A 111 20.49 2.03 -11.81
C ASP A 111 19.02 1.84 -12.21
N ALA A 112 18.61 0.62 -12.56
CA ALA A 112 17.25 0.25 -12.92
C ALA A 112 16.45 -0.36 -11.75
N GLN A 113 16.85 -0.06 -10.50
CA GLN A 113 16.20 -0.56 -9.29
C GLN A 113 15.65 0.58 -8.44
N LEU A 114 14.46 0.35 -7.88
CA LEU A 114 13.75 1.23 -6.95
C LEU A 114 13.47 0.46 -5.68
N VAL A 115 13.86 0.99 -4.53
CA VAL A 115 13.56 0.44 -3.21
C VAL A 115 12.69 1.43 -2.44
N VAL A 116 11.61 0.91 -1.88
CA VAL A 116 10.63 1.66 -1.10
C VAL A 116 10.52 1.02 0.26
N ARG A 117 10.83 1.77 1.31
CA ARG A 117 10.67 1.35 2.70
C ARG A 117 9.62 2.23 3.36
N ILE A 118 8.59 1.60 3.92
CA ILE A 118 7.51 2.29 4.63
C ILE A 118 7.37 1.64 5.99
N ALA A 119 7.64 2.40 7.04
CA ALA A 119 7.47 1.95 8.42
C ALA A 119 6.39 2.80 9.11
N TYR A 120 5.61 2.17 9.97
CA TYR A 120 4.49 2.81 10.65
C TYR A 120 4.07 2.05 11.90
N THR A 121 3.37 2.72 12.80
CA THR A 121 2.75 2.13 14.00
C THR A 121 1.25 2.10 13.85
N LEU A 122 0.65 0.92 14.05
CA LEU A 122 -0.80 0.75 14.03
C LEU A 122 -1.44 1.53 15.19
N ALA A 123 -2.37 2.44 14.88
CA ALA A 123 -3.02 3.29 15.87
C ALA A 123 -3.82 2.49 16.91
N ALA A 124 -4.36 1.35 16.49
CA ALA A 124 -5.22 0.50 17.31
C ALA A 124 -4.46 -0.23 18.44
N ILE A 125 -3.24 -0.71 18.15
CA ILE A 125 -2.53 -1.66 19.02
C ILE A 125 -1.09 -1.25 19.35
N GLY A 126 -0.60 -0.12 18.81
CA GLY A 126 0.76 0.37 19.04
C GLY A 126 1.87 -0.51 18.45
N ARG A 127 1.52 -1.48 17.61
CA ARG A 127 2.49 -2.38 16.95
C ARG A 127 3.12 -1.66 15.76
N ARG A 128 4.46 -1.65 15.71
CA ARG A 128 5.21 -1.19 14.55
C ARG A 128 5.25 -2.27 13.46
N GLU A 129 5.03 -1.85 12.22
CA GLU A 129 5.14 -2.68 11.02
C GLU A 129 6.03 -1.98 10.00
N GLU A 130 6.60 -2.77 9.09
CA GLU A 130 7.41 -2.29 7.98
C GLU A 130 7.05 -3.05 6.71
N LEU A 131 7.07 -2.33 5.59
CA LEU A 131 6.94 -2.84 4.24
C LEU A 131 8.17 -2.39 3.43
N VAL A 132 8.86 -3.36 2.84
CA VAL A 132 9.93 -3.11 1.86
C VAL A 132 9.50 -3.66 0.51
N LEU A 133 9.51 -2.82 -0.50
CA LEU A 133 9.20 -3.17 -1.88
C LEU A 133 10.37 -2.82 -2.77
N THR A 134 10.73 -3.74 -3.65
CA THR A 134 11.77 -3.55 -4.67
C THR A 134 11.14 -3.70 -6.04
N GLY A 135 11.40 -2.75 -6.94
CA GLY A 135 11.02 -2.81 -8.34
C GLY A 135 12.24 -2.63 -9.24
N GLY A 136 12.25 -3.24 -10.42
CA GLY A 136 13.39 -3.21 -11.34
C GLY A 136 13.75 -4.59 -11.88
N ASN A 137 14.67 -4.65 -12.84
CA ASN A 137 15.24 -5.94 -13.25
C ASN A 137 16.22 -6.42 -12.17
N SER A 138 16.04 -7.66 -11.75
CA SER A 138 17.00 -8.42 -10.95
C SER A 138 18.11 -8.97 -11.84
#